data_AF-A0A1N6FRY1-F1
#
_entry.id   AF-A0A1N6FRY1-F1
#
_cell.length_a   1.000
_cell.length_b   1.000
_cell.length_c   1.000
_cell.angle_alpha   90.00
_cell.angle_beta   90.00
_cell.angle_gamma   90.00
#
_symmetry.space_group_name_H-M   'P 1'
#
loop_
_entity.id
_entity.type
_entity.pdbx_description
1 polymer ?
#
loop_
_entity_poly.entity_id
_entity_poly.type
_entity_poly.pdbx_seq_one_letter_code
_entity_poly.pdbx_strand_id
1 'polypeptide(L)'
;MKNYMIIFVFIGLIFSCGPSEQKVDKLTKLLAEWKTTSKMIGDLSKEIGDQQFLLKTKKEENQTTEVIPISVNGEASNCETEYANLKEKIDGLIGVWQENTKEVEDLTARISSGKWTIEDDENLEGLASEAKKAKANVDLWMIKLNELKTKCELQSENSNS
;
A
#
# COMPACT_ATOMS: atom_id res chain seq x y z
N MET A 1 5.84 15.45 68.87
CA MET A 1 6.69 15.13 67.71
C MET A 1 6.70 13.61 67.57
N LYS A 2 5.93 13.06 66.63
CA LYS A 2 5.82 11.62 66.38
C LYS A 2 6.50 11.33 65.05
N ASN A 3 7.50 10.45 65.09
CA ASN A 3 8.25 9.94 63.95
C ASN A 3 7.29 9.23 62.98
N TYR A 4 7.12 9.77 61.78
CA TYR A 4 6.56 9.01 60.67
C TYR A 4 7.68 8.17 60.08
N MET A 5 7.67 6.90 60.51
CA MET A 5 8.49 5.84 59.97
C MET A 5 8.14 5.67 58.49
N ILE A 6 9.13 6.01 57.66
CA ILE A 6 9.20 5.70 56.24
C ILE A 6 8.99 4.18 56.09
N ILE A 7 7.86 3.78 55.53
CA ILE A 7 7.68 2.44 55.01
C ILE A 7 7.68 2.57 53.48
N PHE A 8 8.87 2.44 52.92
CA PHE A 8 9.08 2.07 51.52
C PHE A 8 8.58 0.62 51.37
N VAL A 9 7.28 0.44 51.14
CA VAL A 9 6.83 -0.75 50.43
C VAL A 9 7.07 -0.46 48.95
N PHE A 10 8.28 -0.76 48.49
CA PHE A 10 8.48 -1.14 47.11
C PHE A 10 7.62 -2.37 46.89
N ILE A 11 6.37 -2.14 46.46
CA ILE A 11 5.52 -3.16 45.87
C ILE A 11 6.39 -3.78 44.79
N GLY A 12 6.62 -5.08 44.97
CA GLY A 12 7.49 -5.87 44.13
C GLY A 12 7.21 -5.58 42.67
N LEU A 13 8.30 -5.49 41.93
CA LEU A 13 8.39 -5.54 40.48
C LEU A 13 7.48 -6.64 39.92
N ILE A 14 6.20 -6.32 39.73
CA ILE A 14 5.43 -6.94 38.67
C ILE A 14 6.08 -6.43 37.41
N PHE A 15 6.74 -7.37 36.71
CA PHE A 15 7.24 -7.23 35.37
C PHE A 15 6.28 -6.35 34.55
N SER A 16 6.64 -5.07 34.38
CA SER A 16 6.17 -4.31 33.24
C SER A 16 6.89 -4.90 32.02
N CYS A 17 6.51 -6.12 31.63
CA CYS A 17 6.93 -6.74 30.38
C CYS A 17 6.10 -6.11 29.25
N GLY A 18 6.14 -4.79 29.17
CA GLY A 18 5.64 -4.06 28.02
C GLY A 18 6.61 -4.26 26.84
N PRO A 19 6.13 -4.09 25.60
CA PRO A 19 7.01 -4.04 24.43
C PRO A 19 8.10 -2.98 24.65
N SER A 20 9.34 -3.27 24.27
CA SER A 20 10.41 -2.28 24.38
C SER A 20 10.11 -1.05 23.51
N GLU A 21 10.63 0.12 23.88
CA GLU A 21 10.46 1.36 23.10
C GLU A 21 10.88 1.17 21.63
N GLN A 22 11.91 0.35 21.40
CA GLN A 22 12.37 0.03 20.05
C GLN A 22 11.32 -0.68 19.21
N LYS A 23 10.52 -1.59 19.78
CA LYS A 23 9.45 -2.30 19.08
C LYS A 23 8.31 -1.35 18.73
N VAL A 24 7.96 -0.47 19.66
CA VAL A 24 6.95 0.57 19.45
C VAL A 24 7.37 1.52 18.32
N ASP A 25 8.63 1.97 18.30
CA ASP A 25 9.16 2.83 17.24
C ASP A 25 9.13 2.14 15.86
N LYS A 26 9.57 0.88 15.79
CA LYS A 26 9.52 0.11 14.53
C LYS A 26 8.10 -0.06 14.01
N LEU A 27 7.14 -0.44 14.87
CA LEU A 27 5.74 -0.58 14.46
C LEU A 27 5.15 0.77 14.05
N THR A 28 5.47 1.86 14.75
CA THR A 28 5.01 3.20 14.39
C THR A 28 5.50 3.60 12.99
N LYS A 29 6.76 3.31 12.67
CA LYS A 29 7.32 3.52 11.32
C LYS A 29 6.62 2.66 10.29
N LEU A 30 6.37 1.38 10.60
CA LEU A 30 5.61 0.50 9.71
C LEU A 30 4.22 1.08 9.43
N LEU A 31 3.48 1.51 10.45
CA LEU A 31 2.13 2.08 10.30
C LEU A 31 2.12 3.35 9.43
N ALA A 32 3.12 4.22 9.59
CA ALA A 32 3.26 5.42 8.77
C ALA A 32 3.51 5.07 7.29
N GLU A 33 4.40 4.12 7.04
CA GLU A 33 4.68 3.63 5.68
C GLU A 33 3.46 2.92 5.09
N TRP A 34 2.82 2.05 5.87
CA TRP A 34 1.64 1.27 5.47
C TRP A 34 0.50 2.19 5.03
N LYS A 35 0.23 3.24 5.82
CA LYS A 35 -0.79 4.24 5.49
C LYS A 35 -0.47 4.98 4.20
N THR A 36 0.80 5.36 4.02
CA THR A 36 1.26 6.07 2.82
C THR A 36 1.09 5.18 1.59
N THR A 37 1.59 3.95 1.65
CA THR A 37 1.51 2.97 0.56
C THR A 37 0.06 2.60 0.24
N SER A 38 -0.80 2.45 1.26
CA SER A 38 -2.23 2.17 1.07
C SER A 38 -2.92 3.26 0.25
N LYS A 39 -2.60 4.53 0.53
CA LYS A 39 -3.10 5.65 -0.26
C LYS A 39 -2.61 5.58 -1.71
N MET A 40 -1.32 5.34 -1.91
CA MET A 40 -0.74 5.26 -3.26
C MET A 40 -1.35 4.11 -4.09
N ILE A 41 -1.58 2.94 -3.48
CA ILE A 41 -2.26 1.81 -4.12
C ILE A 41 -3.69 2.22 -4.53
N GLY A 42 -4.43 2.86 -3.62
CA GLY A 42 -5.80 3.30 -3.89
C GLY A 42 -5.88 4.33 -5.01
N ASP A 43 -4.99 5.33 -5.00
CA ASP A 43 -4.90 6.37 -6.02
C ASP A 43 -4.55 5.75 -7.40
N LEU A 44 -3.57 4.84 -7.45
CA LEU A 44 -3.17 4.14 -8.68
C LEU A 44 -4.30 3.25 -9.23
N SER A 45 -4.99 2.50 -8.36
CA SER A 45 -6.11 1.63 -8.73
C SER A 45 -7.28 2.42 -9.32
N LYS A 46 -7.57 3.59 -8.73
CA LYS A 46 -8.57 4.50 -9.27
C LYS A 46 -8.15 5.02 -10.64
N GLU A 47 -6.92 5.54 -10.75
CA GLU A 47 -6.46 6.15 -11.99
C GLU A 47 -6.45 5.17 -13.16
N ILE A 48 -6.05 3.91 -12.93
CA ILE A 48 -6.13 2.91 -13.99
C ILE A 48 -7.57 2.57 -14.39
N GLY A 49 -8.50 2.54 -13.44
CA GLY A 49 -9.93 2.38 -13.71
C GLY A 49 -10.48 3.52 -14.57
N ASP A 50 -10.10 4.76 -14.26
CA ASP A 50 -10.49 5.94 -15.03
C ASP A 50 -9.94 5.87 -16.47
N GLN A 51 -8.68 5.42 -16.66
CA GLN A 51 -8.11 5.25 -18.00
C GLN A 51 -8.80 4.15 -18.82
N GLN A 52 -9.14 3.01 -18.20
CA GLN A 52 -9.88 1.95 -18.87
C GLN A 52 -11.28 2.40 -19.29
N PHE A 53 -11.93 3.20 -18.43
CA PHE A 53 -13.22 3.81 -18.76
C PHE A 53 -13.10 4.76 -19.95
N LEU A 54 -12.14 5.69 -19.91
CA LEU A 54 -11.89 6.63 -21.02
C LEU A 54 -11.60 5.91 -22.34
N LEU A 55 -10.78 4.86 -22.30
CA LEU A 55 -10.46 4.03 -23.47
C LEU A 55 -11.73 3.40 -24.07
N LYS A 56 -12.60 2.87 -23.21
CA LYS A 56 -13.88 2.29 -23.63
C LYS A 56 -14.79 3.35 -24.24
N THR A 57 -14.92 4.51 -23.60
CA THR A 57 -15.76 5.61 -24.09
C THR A 57 -15.29 6.09 -25.46
N LYS A 58 -13.98 6.31 -25.67
CA LYS A 58 -13.44 6.73 -26.97
C LYS A 58 -13.74 5.72 -28.09
N LYS A 59 -13.80 4.42 -27.78
CA LYS A 59 -14.19 3.40 -28.77
C LYS A 59 -15.67 3.47 -29.12
N GLU A 60 -16.51 3.61 -28.11
CA GLU A 60 -17.96 3.70 -28.28
C GLU A 60 -18.34 4.96 -29.08
N GLU A 61 -17.71 6.10 -28.76
CA GLU A 61 -17.92 7.38 -29.47
C GLU A 61 -17.48 7.33 -30.94
N ASN A 62 -16.33 6.69 -31.22
CA ASN A 62 -15.84 6.54 -32.58
C ASN A 62 -16.48 5.38 -33.35
N GLN A 63 -17.42 4.63 -32.72
CA GLN A 63 -18.08 3.45 -33.28
C GLN A 63 -17.11 2.41 -33.90
N THR A 64 -15.84 2.38 -33.45
CA THR A 64 -14.85 1.43 -33.97
C THR A 64 -14.72 0.25 -33.03
N THR A 65 -14.60 -0.95 -33.60
CA THR A 65 -14.21 -2.16 -32.86
C THR A 65 -12.70 -2.34 -32.79
N GLU A 66 -11.93 -1.43 -33.40
CA GLU A 66 -10.48 -1.56 -33.53
C GLU A 66 -9.76 -1.19 -32.24
N VAL A 67 -8.75 -1.99 -31.89
CA VAL A 67 -7.85 -1.75 -30.73
C VAL A 67 -6.86 -0.64 -31.06
N ILE A 68 -6.40 0.11 -30.06
CA ILE A 68 -5.39 1.16 -30.28
C ILE A 68 -4.00 0.51 -30.25
N PRO A 69 -3.31 0.34 -31.40
CA PRO A 69 -2.01 -0.31 -31.42
C PRO A 69 -0.93 0.61 -30.85
N ILE A 70 -0.03 0.04 -30.05
CA ILE A 70 1.12 0.75 -29.48
C ILE A 70 2.37 -0.12 -29.52
N SER A 71 3.54 0.50 -29.37
CA SER A 71 4.77 -0.24 -29.11
C SER A 71 5.21 -0.10 -27.66
N VAL A 72 5.46 -1.24 -27.01
CA VAL A 72 6.01 -1.32 -25.66
C VAL A 72 7.35 -2.03 -25.75
N ASN A 73 8.44 -1.32 -25.40
CA ASN A 73 9.80 -1.86 -25.45
C ASN A 73 10.21 -2.46 -26.81
N GLY A 74 9.68 -1.93 -27.91
CA GLY A 74 9.97 -2.41 -29.27
C GLY A 74 9.07 -3.56 -29.74
N GLU A 75 8.17 -4.06 -28.90
CA GLU A 75 7.19 -5.09 -29.26
C GLU A 75 5.84 -4.45 -29.57
N ALA A 76 5.10 -5.05 -30.51
CA ALA A 76 3.75 -4.62 -30.86
C ALA A 76 2.74 -5.08 -29.80
N SER A 77 1.92 -4.16 -29.31
CA SER A 77 0.85 -4.42 -28.35
C SER A 77 -0.34 -3.49 -28.65
N ASN A 78 -1.31 -3.42 -27.73
CA ASN A 78 -2.41 -2.47 -27.79
C ASN A 78 -2.76 -1.93 -26.39
N CYS A 79 -3.41 -0.77 -26.36
CA CYS A 79 -3.76 -0.08 -25.12
C CYS A 79 -4.61 -0.93 -24.18
N GLU A 80 -5.60 -1.67 -24.69
CA GLU A 80 -6.50 -2.48 -23.87
C GLU A 80 -5.74 -3.58 -23.13
N THR A 81 -4.88 -4.29 -23.85
CA THR A 81 -4.02 -5.34 -23.30
C THR A 81 -3.10 -4.76 -22.23
N GLU A 82 -2.43 -3.64 -22.49
CA GLU A 82 -1.49 -3.06 -21.52
C GLU A 82 -2.18 -2.51 -20.27
N TYR A 83 -3.32 -1.82 -20.41
CA TYR A 83 -4.11 -1.38 -19.26
C TYR A 83 -4.67 -2.56 -18.46
N ALA A 84 -5.16 -3.61 -19.13
CA ALA A 84 -5.64 -4.82 -18.44
C ALA A 84 -4.52 -5.52 -17.67
N ASN A 85 -3.35 -5.70 -18.28
CA ASN A 85 -2.18 -6.30 -17.65
C ASN A 85 -1.70 -5.51 -16.44
N LEU A 86 -1.69 -4.17 -16.52
CA LEU A 86 -1.31 -3.34 -15.40
C LEU A 86 -2.37 -3.38 -14.28
N LYS A 87 -3.66 -3.42 -14.64
CA LYS A 87 -4.75 -3.56 -13.67
C LYS A 87 -4.66 -4.89 -12.92
N GLU A 88 -4.42 -6.00 -13.60
CA GLU A 88 -4.28 -7.32 -12.97
C GLU A 88 -3.15 -7.32 -11.92
N LYS A 89 -2.01 -6.69 -12.21
CA LYS A 89 -0.91 -6.55 -11.26
C LYS A 89 -1.29 -5.73 -10.03
N ILE A 90 -2.02 -4.64 -10.24
CA ILE A 90 -2.51 -3.78 -9.14
C ILE A 90 -3.53 -4.54 -8.30
N ASP A 91 -4.47 -5.25 -8.91
CA ASP A 91 -5.48 -6.04 -8.21
C ASP A 91 -4.83 -7.17 -7.40
N GLY A 92 -3.82 -7.84 -7.96
CA GLY A 92 -3.01 -8.83 -7.24
C GLY A 92 -2.28 -8.24 -6.04
N LEU A 93 -1.69 -7.04 -6.18
CA LEU A 93 -1.07 -6.33 -5.06
C LEU A 93 -2.11 -5.97 -3.99
N ILE A 94 -3.29 -5.49 -4.38
CA ILE A 94 -4.38 -5.15 -3.45
C ILE A 94 -4.77 -6.37 -2.62
N GLY A 95 -4.90 -7.54 -3.23
CA GLY A 95 -5.22 -8.79 -2.51
C GLY A 95 -4.21 -9.10 -1.42
N VAL A 96 -2.92 -9.15 -1.76
CA VAL A 96 -1.84 -9.38 -0.79
C VAL A 96 -1.80 -8.28 0.28
N TRP A 97 -1.99 -7.03 -0.11
CA TRP A 97 -1.96 -5.88 0.81
C TRP A 97 -3.10 -5.93 1.84
N GLN A 98 -4.30 -6.38 1.42
CA GLN A 98 -5.44 -6.55 2.30
C GLN A 98 -5.23 -7.69 3.32
N GLU A 99 -4.64 -8.80 2.89
CA GLU A 99 -4.27 -9.90 3.79
C GLU A 99 -3.28 -9.41 4.85
N ASN A 100 -2.19 -8.77 4.42
CA ASN A 100 -1.17 -8.24 5.32
C ASN A 100 -1.67 -7.10 6.22
N THR A 101 -2.69 -6.34 5.80
CA THR A 101 -3.29 -5.30 6.64
C THR A 101 -3.89 -5.88 7.92
N LYS A 102 -4.48 -7.08 7.85
CA LYS A 102 -4.98 -7.77 9.05
C LYS A 102 -3.84 -8.12 10.00
N GLU A 103 -2.69 -8.55 9.47
CA GLU A 103 -1.51 -8.85 10.29
C GLU A 103 -0.94 -7.60 10.97
N VAL A 104 -0.94 -6.45 10.29
CA VAL A 104 -0.55 -5.15 10.88
C VAL A 104 -1.50 -4.73 12.00
N GLU A 105 -2.81 -4.91 11.82
CA GLU A 105 -3.82 -4.64 12.85
C GLU A 105 -3.62 -5.55 14.07
N ASP A 106 -3.36 -6.83 13.81
CA ASP A 106 -3.08 -7.84 14.82
C ASP A 106 -1.81 -7.54 15.63
N LEU A 107 -0.72 -7.13 14.98
CA LEU A 107 0.51 -6.67 15.65
C LEU A 107 0.24 -5.43 16.50
N THR A 108 -0.58 -4.51 16.00
CA THR A 108 -0.98 -3.30 16.74
C THR A 108 -1.81 -3.67 17.97
N ALA A 109 -2.74 -4.60 17.87
CA ALA A 109 -3.50 -5.07 19.03
C ALA A 109 -2.62 -5.80 20.06
N ARG A 110 -1.67 -6.63 19.60
CA ARG A 110 -0.75 -7.37 20.48
C ARG A 110 0.24 -6.44 21.19
N ILE A 111 0.78 -5.41 20.52
CA ILE A 111 1.65 -4.43 21.17
C ILE A 111 0.88 -3.65 22.25
N SER A 112 -0.34 -3.20 21.95
CA SER A 112 -1.15 -2.41 22.89
C SER A 112 -1.62 -3.21 24.09
N SER A 113 -1.83 -4.52 23.93
CA SER A 113 -2.22 -5.43 25.02
C SER A 113 -1.04 -6.03 25.79
N GLY A 114 0.21 -5.70 25.41
CA GLY A 114 1.41 -6.25 26.03
C GLY A 114 1.64 -7.75 25.73
N LYS A 115 0.97 -8.30 24.72
CA LYS A 115 1.05 -9.72 24.32
C LYS A 115 2.06 -9.98 23.21
N TRP A 116 3.10 -9.14 23.13
CA TRP A 116 4.09 -9.20 22.08
C TRP A 116 4.99 -10.44 22.22
N THR A 117 5.19 -11.18 21.14
CA THR A 117 5.99 -12.41 21.09
C THR A 117 7.26 -12.24 20.24
N ILE A 118 8.11 -13.27 20.17
CA ILE A 118 9.27 -13.27 19.26
C ILE A 118 8.82 -13.42 17.80
N GLU A 119 7.78 -14.21 17.54
CA GLU A 119 7.16 -14.35 16.22
C GLU A 119 6.65 -12.99 15.70
N ASP A 120 6.16 -12.14 16.59
CA ASP A 120 5.77 -10.76 16.24
C ASP A 120 6.94 -9.88 15.78
N ASP A 121 8.17 -10.14 16.26
CA ASP A 121 9.35 -9.44 15.75
C ASP A 121 9.66 -9.87 14.30
N GLU A 122 9.52 -11.15 13.99
CA GLU A 122 9.72 -11.69 12.63
C GLU A 122 8.63 -11.18 11.67
N ASN A 123 7.37 -11.21 12.11
CA ASN A 123 6.24 -10.69 11.34
C ASN A 123 6.39 -9.19 11.07
N LEU A 124 6.84 -8.40 12.06
CA LEU A 124 7.08 -6.97 11.90
C LEU A 124 8.12 -6.68 10.81
N GLU A 125 9.24 -7.42 10.79
CA GLU A 125 10.28 -7.26 9.77
C GLU A 125 9.81 -7.74 8.39
N GLY A 126 9.04 -8.84 8.34
CA GLY A 126 8.40 -9.35 7.13
C GLY A 126 7.47 -8.30 6.49
N LEU A 127 6.55 -7.75 7.28
CA LEU A 127 5.62 -6.71 6.84
C LEU A 127 6.35 -5.42 6.44
N ALA A 128 7.43 -5.04 7.14
CA ALA A 128 8.25 -3.90 6.74
C ALA A 128 8.93 -4.11 5.38
N SER A 129 9.34 -5.34 5.06
CA SER A 129 9.86 -5.70 3.75
C SER A 129 8.78 -5.63 2.67
N GLU A 130 7.60 -6.19 2.94
CA GLU A 130 6.45 -6.15 2.04
C GLU A 130 5.98 -4.71 1.77
N ALA A 131 5.96 -3.84 2.78
CA ALA A 131 5.65 -2.42 2.62
C ALA A 131 6.57 -1.71 1.62
N LYS A 132 7.88 -1.97 1.72
CA LYS A 132 8.89 -1.41 0.80
C LYS A 132 8.72 -1.93 -0.61
N LYS A 133 8.49 -3.24 -0.78
CA LYS A 133 8.26 -3.86 -2.11
C LYS A 133 7.00 -3.30 -2.76
N ALA A 134 5.91 -3.23 -2.00
CA ALA A 134 4.64 -2.68 -2.49
C ALA A 134 4.79 -1.24 -2.96
N LYS A 135 5.46 -0.39 -2.17
CA LYS A 135 5.74 0.99 -2.58
C LYS A 135 6.56 1.08 -3.86
N ALA A 136 7.65 0.32 -3.94
CA ALA A 136 8.49 0.30 -5.15
C ALA A 136 7.72 -0.16 -6.39
N ASN A 137 6.83 -1.16 -6.24
CA ASN A 137 5.95 -1.60 -7.32
C ASN A 137 4.98 -0.50 -7.74
N VAL A 138 4.35 0.19 -6.79
CA VAL A 138 3.41 1.28 -7.07
C VAL A 138 4.09 2.44 -7.77
N ASP A 139 5.29 2.85 -7.32
CA ASP A 139 6.08 3.90 -7.98
C ASP A 139 6.40 3.52 -9.43
N LEU A 140 6.86 2.28 -9.67
CA LEU A 140 7.15 1.78 -11.00
C LEU A 140 5.89 1.75 -11.88
N TRP A 141 4.76 1.32 -11.33
CA TRP A 141 3.50 1.20 -12.09
C TRP A 141 2.87 2.55 -12.38
N MET A 142 3.06 3.54 -11.52
CA MET A 142 2.63 4.92 -11.80
C MET A 142 3.43 5.53 -12.97
N ILE A 143 4.72 5.23 -13.08
CA ILE A 143 5.53 5.60 -14.25
C ILE A 143 4.97 4.93 -15.51
N LYS A 144 4.75 3.61 -15.47
CA LYS A 144 4.17 2.85 -16.60
C LYS A 144 2.80 3.37 -17.02
N LEU A 145 1.94 3.72 -16.05
CA LEU A 145 0.62 4.26 -16.33
C LEU A 145 0.73 5.58 -17.10
N ASN A 146 1.63 6.48 -16.69
CA ASN A 146 1.85 7.75 -17.39
C ASN A 146 2.41 7.57 -18.82
N GLU A 147 3.30 6.59 -19.01
CA GLU A 147 3.77 6.22 -20.35
C GLU A 147 2.63 5.68 -21.23
N LEU A 148 1.77 4.81 -20.68
CA LEU A 148 0.60 4.29 -21.39
C LEU A 148 -0.39 5.40 -21.75
N LYS A 149 -0.68 6.33 -20.82
CA LYS A 149 -1.55 7.48 -21.09
C LYS A 149 -1.05 8.31 -22.27
N THR A 150 0.26 8.51 -22.35
CA THR A 150 0.90 9.23 -23.44
C THR A 150 0.80 8.47 -24.75
N LYS A 151 1.13 7.17 -24.76
CA LYS A 151 1.11 6.33 -25.97
C LYS A 151 -0.30 6.09 -26.52
N CYS A 152 -1.29 6.01 -25.64
CA CYS A 152 -2.69 5.78 -26.00
C CYS A 152 -3.47 7.06 -26.27
N GLU A 153 -2.82 8.23 -26.19
CA GLU A 153 -3.43 9.54 -26.39
C GLU A 153 -4.70 9.74 -25.54
N LEU A 154 -4.73 9.15 -24.34
CA LEU A 154 -5.86 9.26 -23.39
C LEU A 154 -5.71 10.49 -22.48
N GLN A 155 -5.21 11.60 -23.01
CA GLN A 155 -5.28 12.85 -22.26
C GLN A 155 -6.74 13.29 -22.17
N SER A 156 -7.23 13.51 -20.96
CA SER A 156 -8.46 14.27 -20.77
C SER A 156 -8.22 15.64 -21.38
N GLU A 157 -9.01 16.02 -22.38
CA GLU A 157 -9.14 17.43 -22.70
C GLU A 157 -9.57 18.11 -21.39
N ASN A 158 -8.67 18.90 -20.81
CA ASN A 158 -9.09 19.90 -19.84
C ASN A 158 -10.07 20.78 -20.61
N SER A 159 -11.36 20.53 -20.39
CA SER A 159 -12.43 21.41 -20.80
C SER A 159 -12.19 22.75 -20.13
N ASN A 160 -11.49 23.64 -20.83
CA ASN A 160 -11.50 25.06 -20.57
C ASN A 160 -12.95 25.51 -20.75
N SER A 161 -13.66 25.68 -19.64
CA SER A 161 -14.84 26.52 -19.54
C SER A 161 -14.50 27.78 -18.75
#